data_AF-A0A7Z1MG70-F1
#
_entry.id   AF-A0A7Z1MG70-F1
#
_cell.length_a   1.000
_cell.length_b   1.000
_cell.length_c   1.000
_cell.angle_alpha   90.00
_cell.angle_beta   90.00
_cell.angle_gamma   90.00
#
_symmetry.space_group_name_H-M   'P 1'
#
loop_
_entity.id
_entity.type
_entity.pdbx_description
1 polymer ?
#
loop_
_entity_poly.entity_id
_entity_poly.type
_entity_poly.pdbx_seq_one_letter_code
_entity_poly.pdbx_strand_id
1 'polypeptide(L)' 'MSVYKEKSLDKLSNQELNDYQNLVNRTIGQLSLELKSSSPSRARDAQTRLIHWEERLSNLVSFLNNRK' A
#
# COMPACT_ATOMS: atom_id res chain seq x y z
N MET A 1 11.88 0.82 7.58
CA MET A 1 12.08 0.06 6.33
C MET A 1 10.83 0.16 5.46
N SER A 2 10.89 0.90 4.34
CA SER A 2 9.88 0.81 3.26
C SER A 2 10.51 -0.02 2.15
N VAL A 3 10.12 -1.29 2.03
CA VAL A 3 10.82 -2.30 1.20
C VAL A 3 10.58 -2.10 -0.30
N TYR A 4 9.61 -1.28 -0.70
CA TYR A 4 9.26 -1.08 -2.11
C TYR A 4 9.19 0.41 -2.41
N LYS A 5 10.31 0.99 -2.84
CA LYS A 5 10.33 2.28 -3.56
C LYS A 5 9.86 2.01 -5.00
N GLU A 6 9.16 2.94 -5.64
CA GLU A 6 8.62 2.80 -7.01
C GLU A 6 9.61 2.26 -8.04
N LYS A 7 10.92 2.61 -7.89
CA LYS A 7 12.04 2.11 -8.70
C LYS A 7 12.32 0.60 -8.59
N SER A 8 11.49 -0.12 -7.84
CA SER A 8 11.56 -1.57 -7.72
C SER A 8 10.43 -2.26 -8.48
N LEU A 9 9.33 -1.57 -8.83
CA LEU A 9 8.17 -2.21 -9.49
C LEU A 9 8.51 -2.75 -10.88
N ASP A 10 9.40 -2.06 -11.60
CA ASP A 10 9.94 -2.47 -12.90
C ASP A 10 10.74 -3.78 -12.83
N LYS A 11 11.27 -4.12 -11.65
CA LYS A 11 12.09 -5.32 -11.43
C LYS A 11 11.28 -6.52 -10.93
N LEU A 12 10.02 -6.32 -10.59
CA LEU A 12 9.15 -7.39 -10.10
C LEU A 12 8.55 -8.15 -11.29
N SER A 13 8.55 -9.48 -11.16
CA SER A 13 7.77 -10.36 -12.02
C SER A 13 6.27 -10.11 -11.85
N ASN A 14 5.46 -10.62 -12.79
CA ASN A 14 4.00 -10.49 -12.69
C ASN A 14 3.43 -11.14 -11.41
N GLN A 15 4.03 -12.25 -10.96
CA GLN A 15 3.63 -12.90 -9.71
C GLN A 15 3.94 -12.01 -8.50
N GLU A 16 5.15 -11.45 -8.43
CA GLU A 16 5.56 -10.55 -7.35
C GLU A 16 4.74 -9.25 -7.34
N LEU A 17 4.35 -8.74 -8.51
CA LEU A 17 3.45 -7.58 -8.61
C LEU A 17 2.06 -7.89 -8.05
N ASN A 18 1.53 -9.08 -8.35
CA ASN A 18 0.25 -9.53 -7.81
C ASN A 18 0.32 -9.73 -6.29
N ASP A 19 1.40 -10.34 -5.78
CA ASP A 19 1.62 -10.51 -4.34
C ASP A 19 1.78 -9.16 -3.64
N TYR A 20 2.49 -8.22 -4.27
CA TYR A 20 2.60 -6.84 -3.79
C TYR A 20 1.26 -6.12 -3.77
N GLN A 21 0.43 -6.27 -4.81
CA GLN A 21 -0.94 -5.73 -4.84
C GLN A 21 -1.78 -6.26 -3.68
N ASN A 22 -1.73 -7.57 -3.43
CA ASN A 22 -2.43 -8.21 -2.32
C ASN A 22 -1.96 -7.68 -0.97
N LEU A 23 -0.64 -7.52 -0.79
CA LEU A 23 -0.06 -6.94 0.43
C LEU A 23 -0.55 -5.51 0.66
N VAL A 24 -0.52 -4.66 -0.37
CA VAL A 24 -0.96 -3.27 -0.29
C VAL A 24 -2.44 -3.20 0.09
N ASN A 25 -3.31 -3.92 -0.63
CA ASN A 25 -4.75 -3.94 -0.37
C ASN A 25 -5.09 -4.44 1.03
N ARG A 26 -4.46 -5.54 1.47
CA ARG A 26 -4.67 -6.08 2.82
C ARG A 26 -4.25 -5.08 3.91
N THR A 27 -3.12 -4.42 3.71
CA THR A 27 -2.60 -3.44 4.67
C THR A 27 -3.50 -2.21 4.77
N ILE A 28 -3.96 -1.67 3.64
CA ILE A 28 -4.94 -0.57 3.59
C ILE A 28 -6.23 -0.97 4.33
N GLY A 29 -6.73 -2.18 4.10
CA GLY A 29 -7.91 -2.71 4.79
C GLY A 29 -7.73 -2.75 6.31
N GLN A 30 -6.59 -3.25 6.79
CA GLN A 30 -6.28 -3.29 8.23
C GLN A 30 -6.17 -1.88 8.84
N LEU A 31 -5.46 -0.97 8.17
CA LEU A 31 -5.32 0.42 8.63
C LEU A 31 -6.66 1.15 8.66
N SER A 32 -7.55 0.86 7.70
CA SER A 32 -8.91 1.43 7.69
C SER A 32 -9.76 0.96 8.87
N LEU A 33 -9.52 -0.26 9.37
CA LEU A 33 -10.15 -0.76 10.60
C LEU A 33 -9.52 -0.13 11.84
N GLU A 34 -8.19 0.00 11.89
CA GLU A 34 -7.47 0.66 12.98
C GLU A 34 -7.85 2.14 13.10
N LEU A 35 -8.11 2.82 11.97
CA LEU A 35 -8.57 4.20 11.94
C LEU A 35 -9.93 4.39 12.65
N LYS A 36 -10.77 3.36 12.65
CA LYS A 36 -12.07 3.34 13.37
C LYS A 36 -11.93 2.93 14.84
N SER A 37 -10.71 2.70 15.33
CA SER A 37 -10.47 2.34 16.73
C SER A 37 -10.86 3.46 17.68
N SER A 38 -11.40 3.11 18.85
CA SER A 38 -11.70 4.05 19.94
C SER A 38 -10.47 4.70 20.57
N SER A 39 -9.25 4.29 20.19
CA SER A 39 -8.00 4.86 20.67
C SER A 39 -7.53 5.98 19.71
N PRO A 40 -7.52 7.26 20.14
CA PRO A 40 -7.14 8.38 19.26
C PRO A 40 -5.69 8.32 18.77
N SER A 41 -4.78 7.80 19.59
CA SER A 41 -3.37 7.62 19.20
C SER A 41 -3.22 6.56 18.12
N ARG A 42 -3.93 5.43 18.23
CA ARG A 42 -3.96 4.39 17.20
C ARG A 42 -4.61 4.87 15.92
N ALA A 43 -5.73 5.61 16.01
CA ALA A 43 -6.39 6.17 14.85
C ALA A 43 -5.47 7.16 14.10
N ARG A 44 -4.73 8.01 14.83
CA ARG A 44 -3.77 8.96 14.24
C ARG A 44 -2.56 8.27 13.58
N ASP A 45 -2.02 7.22 14.22
CA ASP A 45 -0.96 6.39 13.62
C ASP A 45 -1.45 5.70 12.34
N ALA A 46 -2.63 5.08 12.42
CA ALA A 46 -3.26 4.41 11.30
C ALA A 46 -3.51 5.37 10.12
N GLN A 47 -4.00 6.59 10.39
CA GLN A 47 -4.20 7.63 9.38
C GLN A 47 -2.90 7.99 8.66
N THR A 48 -1.82 8.22 9.42
CA THR A 48 -0.51 8.60 8.85
C THR A 48 0.03 7.47 7.97
N ARG A 49 -0.08 6.23 8.43
CA ARG A 49 0.35 5.05 7.67
C ARG A 49 -0.52 4.81 6.44
N LEU A 50 -1.83 5.04 6.53
CA LEU A 50 -2.79 4.82 5.45
C LEU A 50 -2.43 5.66 4.22
N ILE A 51 -2.14 6.95 4.41
CA ILE A 51 -1.74 7.87 3.33
C ILE A 51 -0.57 7.28 2.53
N HIS A 52 0.46 6.77 3.21
CA HIS A 52 1.63 6.19 2.54
C HIS A 52 1.33 4.89 1.77
N TRP A 53 0.35 4.10 2.22
CA TRP A 53 -0.03 2.88 1.52
C TRP A 53 -0.98 3.15 0.35
N GLU A 54 -1.85 4.13 0.47
CA GLU A 54 -2.70 4.62 -0.64
C GLU A 54 -1.84 5.20 -1.77
N GLU A 55 -0.78 5.95 -1.44
CA GLU A 55 0.20 6.43 -2.42
C GLU A 55 0.86 5.25 -3.17
N ARG A 56 1.29 4.21 -2.45
CA ARG A 56 1.85 3.00 -3.06
C ARG A 56 0.86 2.27 -3.97
N LEU A 57 -0.41 2.20 -3.58
CA LEU A 57 -1.45 1.61 -4.42
C LEU A 57 -1.62 2.43 -5.71
N SER A 58 -1.66 3.75 -5.60
CA SER A 58 -1.75 4.66 -6.76
C SER A 58 -0.58 4.46 -7.72
N ASN A 59 0.65 4.35 -7.19
CA ASN A 59 1.85 4.12 -7.99
C ASN A 59 1.83 2.75 -8.67
N LEU A 60 1.39 1.70 -7.95
CA LEU A 60 1.23 0.36 -8.51
C LEU A 60 0.18 0.33 -9.64
N VAL A 61 -0.98 0.95 -9.44
CA VAL A 61 -2.04 1.04 -10.45
C VAL A 61 -1.53 1.79 -11.68
N SER A 62 -0.85 2.91 -11.47
CA SER A 62 -0.24 3.69 -12.56
C SER A 62 0.78 2.86 -13.34
N PHE A 63 1.65 2.12 -12.65
CA PHE A 63 2.62 1.22 -13.26
C PHE A 63 1.95 0.11 -14.08
N LEU A 64 0.95 -0.57 -13.53
CA LEU A 64 0.23 -1.65 -14.20
C LEU A 64 -0.56 -1.16 -15.43
N ASN A 65 -1.10 0.05 -15.38
CA ASN A 65 -1.80 0.66 -16.51
C ASN A 65 -0.85 1.04 -17.65
N ASN A 66 0.34 1.55 -17.33
CA ASN A 66 1.35 1.93 -18.31
C ASN A 66 2.11 0.74 -18.93
N ARG A 67 1.96 -0.47 -18.38
CA ARG A 67 2.59 -1.71 -18.87
C ARG A 67 1.75 -2.45 -19.92
N LYS A 68 0.48 -2.08 -20.10
CA LYS A 68 -0.43 -2.63 -21.12
C LYS A 68 -0.20 -1.99 -22.46
#